data_AF-A0A2A9MP27-F1
#
_entry.id   AF-A0A2A9MP27-F1
#
_cell.length_a   1.000
_cell.length_b   1.000
_cell.length_c   1.000
_cell.angle_alpha   90.00
_cell.angle_beta   90.00
_cell.angle_gamma   90.00
#
_symmetry.space_group_name_H-M   'P 1'
#
loop_
_entity.id
_entity.type
_entity.pdbx_description
1 polymer ?
#
loop_
_entity_poly.entity_id
_entity_poly.type
_entity_poly.pdbx_seq_one_letter_code
_entity_poly.pdbx_strand_id
1 'polypeptide(L)'
;MEDASFSLRAETQQLREQYNAQLRMDSPSPRLQFEYACLLSCSPSREEIRESLELFDELLEIGFTRADCLFQISLAYLKLGEYNSAKRRVETLLRLEPRNLSALSLHSLIIDRASHDGLIGSVLMGLAVGGCLWYLMRSWASLK
;
A
#
# COMPACT_ATOMS: atom_id res chain seq x y z
N MET A 1 16.56 -1.42 17.26
CA MET A 1 15.40 -1.11 16.38
C MET A 1 14.69 0.17 16.83
N GLU A 2 14.71 0.54 18.11
CA GLU A 2 14.10 1.80 18.60
C GLU A 2 14.78 3.05 18.03
N ASP A 3 16.11 3.07 17.89
CA ASP A 3 16.85 4.24 17.38
C ASP A 3 16.44 4.65 15.96
N ALA A 4 16.18 3.68 15.07
CA ALA A 4 15.77 3.93 13.69
C ALA A 4 14.33 4.45 13.60
N SER A 5 13.45 4.02 14.51
CA SER A 5 12.07 4.51 14.57
C SER A 5 12.00 5.94 15.10
N PHE A 6 12.90 6.29 16.02
CA PHE A 6 13.03 7.64 16.57
C PHE A 6 13.60 8.59 15.52
N SER A 7 14.66 8.19 14.81
CA SER A 7 15.26 9.00 13.74
C SER A 7 14.28 9.23 12.59
N LEU A 8 13.54 8.20 12.17
CA LEU A 8 12.55 8.32 11.10
C LEU A 8 11.44 9.32 11.47
N ARG A 9 10.92 9.26 12.70
CA ARG A 9 9.88 10.19 13.17
C ARG A 9 10.37 11.64 13.19
N ALA A 10 11.61 11.87 13.65
CA ALA A 10 12.20 13.20 13.65
C ALA A 10 12.38 13.75 12.23
N GLU A 11 12.83 12.91 11.30
CA GLU A 11 13.01 13.26 9.89
C GLU A 11 11.67 13.56 9.20
N THR A 12 10.65 12.72 9.42
CA THR A 12 9.28 12.96 8.92
C THR A 12 8.73 14.27 9.43
N GLN A 13 8.93 14.60 10.72
CA GLN A 13 8.46 15.86 11.29
C GLN A 13 9.19 17.06 10.69
N GLN A 14 10.49 16.98 10.49
CA GLN A 14 11.28 18.04 9.85
C GLN A 14 10.81 18.29 8.41
N LEU A 15 10.62 17.24 7.61
CA LEU A 15 10.13 17.39 6.24
C LEU A 15 8.70 17.92 6.20
N ARG A 16 7.84 17.51 7.14
CA ARG A 16 6.47 18.04 7.26
C ARG A 16 6.48 19.55 7.50
N GLU A 17 7.34 20.04 8.38
CA GLU A 17 7.46 21.47 8.66
C GLU A 17 7.92 22.26 7.43
N GLN A 18 8.91 21.73 6.70
CA GLN A 18 9.40 22.32 5.46
C GLN A 18 8.32 22.33 4.37
N TYR A 19 7.61 21.22 4.20
CA TYR A 19 6.50 21.10 3.24
C TYR A 19 5.40 22.10 3.55
N ASN A 20 4.96 22.19 4.82
CA ASN A 20 3.96 23.17 5.26
C ASN A 20 4.42 24.63 5.12
N ALA A 21 5.73 24.90 5.26
CA ALA A 21 6.28 26.22 4.98
C ALA A 21 6.19 26.57 3.49
N GLN A 22 6.50 25.63 2.59
CA GLN A 22 6.39 25.83 1.14
C GLN A 22 4.94 25.93 0.67
N LEU A 23 4.03 25.16 1.28
CA LEU A 23 2.60 25.22 0.98
C LEU A 23 2.02 26.60 1.30
N ARG A 24 2.47 27.22 2.40
CA ARG A 24 2.11 28.61 2.74
C ARG A 24 2.65 29.66 1.76
N MET A 25 3.68 29.31 0.99
CA MET A 25 4.31 30.18 0.01
C MET A 25 3.86 29.87 -1.43
N ASP A 26 2.79 29.07 -1.61
CA ASP A 26 2.23 28.63 -2.91
C ASP A 26 3.27 28.08 -3.90
N SER A 27 4.37 27.53 -3.38
CA SER A 27 5.49 27.03 -4.18
C SER A 27 6.02 25.69 -3.64
N PRO A 28 5.18 24.64 -3.56
CA PRO A 28 5.63 23.32 -3.13
C PRO A 28 6.62 22.73 -4.15
N SER A 29 7.80 22.34 -3.67
CA SER A 29 8.76 21.62 -4.49
C SER A 29 8.29 20.19 -4.71
N PRO A 30 8.09 19.73 -5.96
CA PRO A 30 7.68 18.35 -6.25
C PRO A 30 8.63 17.30 -5.66
N ARG A 31 9.92 17.65 -5.60
CA ARG A 31 10.93 16.78 -5.00
C ARG A 31 10.77 16.65 -3.49
N LEU A 32 10.53 17.76 -2.79
CA LEU A 32 10.32 17.74 -1.34
C LEU A 32 9.04 16.97 -0.99
N GLN A 33 7.96 17.22 -1.74
CA GLN A 33 6.71 16.50 -1.59
C GLN A 33 6.89 14.99 -1.80
N PHE A 34 7.68 14.58 -2.80
CA PHE A 34 8.01 13.18 -3.02
C PHE A 34 8.78 12.56 -1.85
N GLU A 35 9.82 13.25 -1.36
CA GLU A 35 10.62 12.78 -0.21
C GLU A 35 9.75 12.66 1.06
N TYR A 36 8.88 13.64 1.31
CA TYR A 36 7.93 13.61 2.43
C TYR A 36 6.92 12.45 2.31
N ALA A 37 6.32 12.26 1.14
CA ALA A 37 5.39 11.16 0.87
C ALA A 37 6.07 9.79 1.05
N CYS A 38 7.34 9.64 0.64
CA CYS A 38 8.09 8.41 0.86
C CYS A 38 8.24 8.09 2.36
N LEU A 39 8.57 9.08 3.21
CA LEU A 39 8.67 8.85 4.65
C LEU A 39 7.32 8.50 5.28
N LEU A 40 6.24 9.18 4.88
CA LEU A 40 4.88 8.84 5.32
C LEU A 40 4.49 7.41 4.94
N SER A 41 4.83 6.97 3.73
CA SER A 41 4.56 5.61 3.26
C SER A 41 5.30 4.53 4.06
N CYS A 42 6.38 4.89 4.78
CA CYS A 42 7.14 4.02 5.67
C CYS A 42 6.54 3.90 7.07
N SER A 43 5.58 4.75 7.42
CA SER A 43 4.90 4.71 8.70
C SER A 43 4.08 3.43 8.89
N PRO A 44 3.93 2.92 10.13
CA PRO A 44 2.98 1.85 10.44
C PRO A 44 1.51 2.29 10.41
N SER A 45 1.24 3.60 10.42
CA SER A 45 -0.12 4.15 10.43
C SER A 45 -0.78 4.04 9.06
N ARG A 46 -2.00 3.46 8.99
CA ARG A 46 -2.73 3.34 7.73
C ARG A 46 -3.20 4.70 7.24
N GLU A 47 -3.47 5.62 8.14
CA GLU A 47 -3.86 7.00 7.85
C GLU A 47 -2.71 7.74 7.17
N GLU A 48 -1.48 7.64 7.71
CA GLU A 48 -0.29 8.27 7.12
C GLU A 48 0.08 7.65 5.76
N ILE A 49 -0.14 6.34 5.58
CA ILE A 49 0.05 5.72 4.26
C ILE A 49 -0.97 6.26 3.25
N ARG A 50 -2.23 6.51 3.65
CA ARG A 50 -3.22 7.13 2.75
C ARG A 50 -2.88 8.58 2.42
N GLU A 51 -2.45 9.36 3.40
CA GLU A 51 -1.94 10.72 3.17
C GLU A 51 -0.76 10.70 2.18
N SER A 52 0.14 9.71 2.28
CA SER A 52 1.23 9.55 1.31
C SER A 52 0.73 9.32 -0.12
N LEU A 53 -0.37 8.57 -0.30
CA LEU A 53 -0.96 8.30 -1.60
C LEU A 53 -1.61 9.53 -2.21
N GLU A 54 -2.28 10.36 -1.40
CA GLU A 54 -2.82 11.64 -1.84
C GLU A 54 -1.71 12.55 -2.36
N LEU A 55 -0.61 12.68 -1.60
CA LEU A 55 0.56 13.46 -2.03
C LEU A 55 1.20 12.89 -3.30
N PHE A 56 1.25 11.56 -3.45
CA PHE A 56 1.76 10.95 -4.68
C PHE A 56 0.85 11.18 -5.89
N ASP A 57 -0.48 11.17 -5.71
CA ASP A 57 -1.40 11.43 -6.81
C ASP A 57 -1.31 12.90 -7.27
N GLU A 58 -1.20 13.86 -6.35
CA GLU A 58 -0.91 15.27 -6.68
C GLU A 58 0.39 15.40 -7.51
N LEU A 59 1.44 14.65 -7.14
CA LEU A 59 2.70 14.61 -7.89
C LEU A 59 2.53 14.06 -9.30
N LEU A 60 1.67 13.06 -9.49
CA LEU A 60 1.40 12.51 -10.82
C LEU A 60 0.61 13.50 -11.69
N GLU A 61 -0.30 14.28 -11.11
CA GLU A 61 -1.08 15.29 -11.83
C GLU A 61 -0.19 16.40 -12.42
N ILE A 62 0.86 16.80 -11.71
CA ILE A 62 1.85 17.78 -12.19
C ILE A 62 2.92 17.17 -13.11
N GLY A 63 2.80 15.88 -13.46
CA GLY A 63 3.70 15.20 -14.40
C GLY A 63 4.97 14.63 -13.78
N PHE A 64 5.05 14.47 -12.45
CA PHE A 64 6.16 13.79 -11.78
C PHE A 64 6.06 12.25 -11.92
N THR A 65 5.92 11.76 -13.15
CA THR A 65 5.70 10.35 -13.49
C THR A 65 7.03 9.58 -13.58
N ARG A 66 7.77 9.54 -12.47
CA ARG A 66 9.05 8.80 -12.38
C ARG A 66 8.82 7.34 -12.05
N ALA A 67 9.72 6.48 -12.51
CA ALA A 67 9.75 5.06 -12.15
C ALA A 67 9.75 4.85 -10.63
N ASP A 68 10.59 5.62 -9.93
CA ASP A 68 10.68 5.63 -8.46
C ASP A 68 9.33 5.97 -7.81
N CYS A 69 8.58 6.92 -8.37
CA CYS A 69 7.27 7.33 -7.86
C CYS A 69 6.24 6.21 -8.01
N LEU A 70 6.14 5.62 -9.21
CA LEU A 70 5.24 4.49 -9.45
C LEU A 70 5.58 3.28 -8.57
N PHE A 71 6.87 3.05 -8.31
CA PHE A 71 7.33 2.01 -7.40
C PHE A 71 6.84 2.25 -5.96
N GLN A 72 7.03 3.46 -5.42
CA GLN A 72 6.61 3.81 -4.06
C GLN A 72 5.08 3.77 -3.88
N ILE A 73 4.32 4.27 -4.87
CA ILE A 73 2.85 4.17 -4.88
C ILE A 73 2.39 2.72 -4.84
N SER A 74 3.01 1.85 -5.66
CA SER A 74 2.69 0.43 -5.70
C SER A 74 2.96 -0.25 -4.35
N LEU A 75 4.06 0.13 -3.70
CA LEU A 75 4.42 -0.36 -2.37
C LEU A 75 3.44 0.13 -1.29
N ALA A 76 3.00 1.39 -1.34
CA ALA A 76 2.02 1.95 -0.41
C ALA A 76 0.66 1.24 -0.51
N TYR A 77 0.15 1.01 -1.73
CA TYR A 77 -1.07 0.22 -1.92
C TYR A 77 -0.92 -1.23 -1.44
N LEU A 78 0.25 -1.85 -1.66
CA LEU A 78 0.54 -3.19 -1.15
C LEU A 78 0.45 -3.23 0.38
N LYS A 79 0.98 -2.22 1.09
CA LYS A 79 0.89 -2.11 2.55
C LYS A 79 -0.55 -1.94 3.05
N LEU A 80 -1.40 -1.26 2.28
CA LEU A 80 -2.84 -1.15 2.59
C LEU A 80 -3.63 -2.43 2.28
N GLY A 81 -3.04 -3.41 1.60
CA GLY A 81 -3.75 -4.60 1.11
C GLY A 81 -4.61 -4.32 -0.13
N GLU A 82 -4.43 -3.17 -0.78
CA GLU A 82 -5.14 -2.80 -2.00
C GLU A 82 -4.43 -3.36 -3.24
N TYR A 83 -4.44 -4.68 -3.36
CA TYR A 83 -3.66 -5.41 -4.36
C TYR A 83 -3.99 -5.03 -5.81
N ASN A 84 -5.24 -4.70 -6.10
CA ASN A 84 -5.67 -4.29 -7.44
C ASN A 84 -5.03 -2.96 -7.86
N SER A 85 -5.01 -1.97 -6.96
CA SER A 85 -4.40 -0.66 -7.19
C SER A 85 -2.88 -0.80 -7.32
N ALA A 86 -2.26 -1.58 -6.41
CA ALA A 86 -0.83 -1.89 -6.46
C ALA A 86 -0.42 -2.53 -7.79
N LYS A 87 -1.19 -3.52 -8.26
CA LYS A 87 -0.94 -4.24 -9.51
C LYS A 87 -0.98 -3.31 -10.72
N ARG A 88 -1.99 -2.45 -10.83
CA ARG A 88 -2.10 -1.51 -11.97
C ARG A 88 -0.91 -0.56 -12.04
N ARG A 89 -0.44 -0.06 -10.89
CA ARG A 89 0.68 0.88 -10.80
C ARG A 89 2.00 0.21 -11.18
N VAL A 90 2.26 -1.00 -10.67
CA VAL A 90 3.50 -1.73 -11.00
C VAL A 90 3.50 -2.23 -12.45
N GLU A 91 2.35 -2.59 -13.03
CA GLU A 91 2.25 -2.90 -14.46
C GLU A 91 2.55 -1.68 -15.32
N THR A 92 2.08 -0.50 -14.91
CA THR A 92 2.42 0.76 -15.59
C THR A 92 3.93 1.02 -15.53
N LEU A 93 4.55 0.81 -14.37
CA LEU A 93 6.00 0.89 -14.21
C LEU A 93 6.74 -0.09 -15.13
N LEU A 94 6.29 -1.35 -15.21
CA LEU A 94 6.90 -2.37 -16.07
C LEU A 94 6.72 -2.09 -17.57
N ARG A 95 5.68 -1.34 -17.97
CA ARG A 95 5.56 -0.88 -19.36
C ARG A 95 6.60 0.18 -19.72
N LEU A 96 6.97 1.03 -18.75
CA LEU A 96 8.01 2.05 -18.93
C LEU A 96 9.41 1.42 -18.84
N GLU A 97 9.62 0.52 -17.89
CA GLU A 97 10.89 -0.15 -17.64
C GLU A 97 10.74 -1.68 -17.53
N PRO A 98 10.63 -2.39 -18.67
CA PRO A 98 10.38 -3.84 -18.67
C PRO A 98 11.47 -4.70 -18.01
N ARG A 99 12.69 -4.15 -17.91
CA ARG A 99 13.87 -4.82 -17.34
C ARG A 99 14.16 -4.43 -15.89
N ASN A 100 13.26 -3.67 -15.24
CA ASN A 100 13.44 -3.28 -13.86
C ASN A 100 13.19 -4.48 -12.93
N LEU A 101 14.28 -5.04 -12.39
CA LEU A 101 14.22 -6.20 -11.49
C LEU A 101 13.43 -5.92 -10.21
N SER A 102 13.51 -4.70 -9.69
CA SER A 102 12.77 -4.28 -8.50
C SER A 102 11.26 -4.24 -8.79
N ALA A 103 10.86 -3.74 -9.95
CA ALA A 103 9.45 -3.73 -10.35
C ALA A 103 8.90 -5.15 -10.56
N LEU A 104 9.70 -6.04 -11.16
CA LEU A 104 9.33 -7.44 -11.35
C LEU A 104 9.17 -8.18 -10.02
N SER A 105 10.09 -7.97 -9.08
CA SER A 105 10.00 -8.59 -7.75
C SER A 105 8.80 -8.06 -6.97
N LEU A 106 8.53 -6.75 -7.04
CA LEU A 106 7.35 -6.14 -6.42
C LEU A 106 6.05 -6.66 -7.03
N HIS A 107 5.98 -6.81 -8.36
CA HIS A 107 4.81 -7.37 -9.02
C HIS A 107 4.55 -8.82 -8.60
N SER A 108 5.60 -9.65 -8.52
CA SER A 108 5.49 -11.02 -8.00
C SER A 108 4.99 -11.05 -6.56
N LEU A 109 5.52 -10.16 -5.70
CA LEU A 109 5.11 -10.06 -4.30
C LEU A 109 3.64 -9.65 -4.15
N ILE A 110 3.15 -8.73 -4.98
CA ILE A 110 1.74 -8.31 -5.00
C ILE A 110 0.83 -9.50 -5.33
N ILE A 111 1.19 -10.29 -6.35
CA ILE A 111 0.40 -11.46 -6.76
C ILE A 111 0.38 -12.53 -5.66
N ASP A 112 1.56 -12.84 -5.10
CA ASP A 112 1.69 -13.84 -4.03
C ASP A 112 0.82 -13.47 -2.82
N ARG A 113 0.94 -12.22 -2.35
CA ARG A 113 0.18 -11.75 -1.19
C ARG A 113 -1.32 -11.66 -1.44
N ALA A 114 -1.73 -11.24 -2.64
CA ALA A 114 -3.14 -11.26 -3.03
C ALA A 114 -3.73 -12.68 -3.04
N SER A 115 -2.96 -13.66 -3.53
CA SER A 115 -3.39 -15.05 -3.58
C SER A 115 -3.49 -15.68 -2.18
N HIS A 116 -2.53 -15.38 -1.31
CA HIS A 116 -2.48 -15.89 0.06
C HIS A 116 -3.66 -15.38 0.90
N ASP A 117 -3.93 -14.08 0.86
CA ASP A 117 -5.05 -13.48 1.59
C ASP A 117 -6.41 -13.93 1.03
N GLY A 118 -6.53 -14.06 -0.29
CA GLY A 118 -7.72 -14.63 -0.93
C GLY A 118 -7.97 -16.09 -0.53
N LEU A 119 -6.89 -16.89 -0.42
CA LEU A 119 -6.97 -18.28 0.02
C LEU A 119 -7.45 -18.38 1.47
N ILE A 120 -6.88 -17.60 2.40
CA ILE A 120 -7.29 -17.57 3.80
C ILE A 120 -8.78 -17.24 3.93
N GLY A 121 -9.26 -16.22 3.20
CA GLY A 121 -10.67 -15.85 3.20
C GLY A 121 -11.56 -17.01 2.75
N SER A 122 -11.17 -17.72 1.69
CA SER A 122 -11.94 -18.85 1.16
C SER A 122 -12.03 -20.04 2.14
N VAL A 123 -10.94 -20.38 2.83
CA VAL A 123 -10.90 -21.47 3.81
C VAL A 123 -11.81 -21.18 5.00
N LEU A 124 -11.76 -19.96 5.55
CA LEU A 124 -12.62 -19.56 6.67
C LEU A 124 -14.11 -19.64 6.31
N MET A 125 -14.47 -19.19 5.11
CA MET A 125 -15.84 -19.31 4.61
C MET A 125 -16.27 -20.76 4.43
N GLY A 126 -15.41 -21.63 3.91
CA GLY A 126 -15.68 -23.06 3.76
C GLY A 126 -15.95 -23.75 5.10
N LEU A 127 -15.14 -23.46 6.12
CA LEU A 127 -15.33 -24.01 7.47
C LEU A 127 -16.64 -23.51 8.12
N ALA A 128 -16.97 -22.23 7.97
CA ALA A 128 -18.20 -21.67 8.52
C ALA A 128 -19.45 -22.31 7.88
N VAL A 129 -19.49 -22.40 6.55
CA VAL A 129 -20.60 -23.01 5.81
C VAL A 129 -20.72 -24.50 6.13
N GLY A 130 -19.59 -25.23 6.15
CA GLY A 130 -19.55 -26.64 6.50
C GLY A 130 -20.03 -26.91 7.93
N GLY A 131 -19.63 -26.07 8.89
CA GLY A 131 -20.08 -26.16 10.28
C GLY A 131 -21.57 -25.90 10.45
N CYS A 132 -22.12 -24.89 9.77
CA CYS A 132 -23.56 -24.62 9.77
C CYS A 132 -24.35 -25.80 9.18
N LEU A 133 -23.90 -26.35 8.04
CA LEU A 133 -24.52 -27.53 7.43
C LEU A 133 -24.48 -28.73 8.38
N TRP A 134 -23.34 -29.01 9.02
CA TRP A 134 -23.21 -30.10 9.97
C TRP A 134 -24.15 -29.94 11.17
N TYR A 135 -24.25 -28.73 11.73
CA TYR A 135 -25.16 -28.43 12.83
C TYR A 135 -26.63 -28.63 12.44
N LEU A 136 -27.03 -28.14 11.27
CA LEU A 136 -28.40 -28.32 10.76
C LEU A 136 -28.73 -29.80 10.52
N MET A 137 -27.81 -30.56 9.92
CA MET A 137 -27.99 -32.00 9.71
C MET A 137 -28.12 -32.75 11.05
N ARG A 138 -27.29 -32.39 12.03
CA ARG A 138 -27.33 -32.99 13.38
C ARG A 138 -28.62 -32.63 14.13
N SER A 139 -29.09 -31.38 14.02
CA SER A 139 -30.36 -30.95 14.59
C SER A 139 -31.54 -31.69 13.97
N TRP A 140 -31.58 -31.81 12.64
CA TRP A 140 -32.65 -32.53 11.94
C TRP A 140 -32.67 -34.03 12.28
N ALA A 141 -31.50 -34.65 12.45
CA ALA A 141 -31.39 -36.04 12.88
C ALA A 141 -31.88 -36.28 14.32
N SER A 142 -31.80 -35.27 15.21
CA SER A 142 -32.27 -35.38 16.60
C SER A 142 -33.78 -35.19 16.79
N LEU A 143 -34.47 -34.67 15.77
CA LEU A 143 -35.92 -34.42 15.76
C LEU A 143 -36.74 -35.58 15.16
N LYS A 144 -36.09 -36.67 14.77
CA LYS A 144 -36.69 -37.87 14.16
C LYS A 144 -36.50 -39.07 15.06
#